data_AF-A0A6I5NUH0-F1
#
_entry.id   AF-A0A6I5NUH0-F1
#
_cell.length_a   1.000
_cell.length_b   1.000
_cell.length_c   1.000
_cell.angle_alpha   90.00
_cell.angle_beta   90.00
_cell.angle_gamma   90.00
#
_symmetry.space_group_name_H-M   'P 1'
#
loop_
_entity.id
_entity.type
_entity.pdbx_description
1 polymer ?
#
loop_
_entity_poly.entity_id
_entity_poly.type
_entity_poly.pdbx_seq_one_letter_code
_entity_poly.pdbx_strand_id
1 'polypeptide(L)'
;MKLCYRGVEYDYTPPVLEVSETEMLGHYRGRPLHFSYVSHVPFPQPEADLMYRGTSYHTTRQGTVEAVVQVKEAPQEAQFKPVFDSMAAARRNLLQEAADMHQANMKRSLERRMQVAHARGDAQLLRQLEDEMHQCV
;
A
#
# COMPACT_ATOMS: atom_id res chain seq x y z
N MET A 1 -27.38 5.41 -24.75
CA MET A 1 -27.29 4.38 -23.70
C MET A 1 -26.28 4.87 -22.67
N LYS A 2 -26.67 5.09 -21.41
CA LYS A 2 -25.74 5.46 -20.33
C LYS A 2 -24.98 4.23 -19.84
N LEU A 3 -23.75 4.40 -19.38
CA LEU A 3 -23.00 3.31 -18.74
C LEU A 3 -23.38 3.23 -17.26
N CYS A 4 -23.37 2.03 -16.70
CA CYS A 4 -23.68 1.80 -15.29
C CYS A 4 -22.52 1.05 -14.62
N TYR A 5 -21.98 1.63 -13.54
CA TYR A 5 -20.98 0.98 -12.70
C TYR A 5 -21.47 0.94 -11.26
N ARG A 6 -21.55 -0.26 -10.67
CA ARG A 6 -22.07 -0.50 -9.30
C ARG A 6 -23.44 0.13 -9.02
N GLY A 7 -24.34 0.13 -10.00
CA GLY A 7 -25.68 0.68 -9.86
C GLY A 7 -25.76 2.20 -9.98
N VAL A 8 -24.65 2.89 -10.27
CA VAL A 8 -24.61 4.32 -10.56
C VAL A 8 -24.47 4.51 -12.06
N GLU A 9 -25.42 5.24 -12.64
CA GLU A 9 -25.35 5.66 -14.05
C GLU A 9 -24.34 6.80 -14.21
N TYR A 10 -23.50 6.72 -15.23
CA TYR A 10 -22.58 7.79 -15.56
C TYR A 10 -22.55 8.03 -17.07
N ASP A 11 -22.37 9.30 -17.41
CA ASP A 11 -22.19 9.75 -18.78
C ASP A 11 -20.72 9.56 -19.15
N TYR A 12 -20.45 8.65 -20.09
CA TYR A 12 -19.10 8.36 -20.56
C TYR A 12 -18.69 9.33 -21.66
N THR A 13 -17.86 10.30 -21.30
CA THR A 13 -17.13 11.16 -22.24
C THR A 13 -15.71 10.62 -22.41
N PRO A 14 -15.45 9.76 -23.42
CA PRO A 14 -14.09 9.30 -23.68
C PRO A 14 -13.18 10.48 -24.02
N PRO A 15 -11.95 10.52 -23.50
CA PRO A 15 -10.98 11.52 -23.92
C PRO A 15 -10.64 11.30 -25.40
N VAL A 16 -10.81 12.34 -26.21
CA VAL A 16 -10.35 12.33 -27.61
C VAL A 16 -8.85 12.61 -27.57
N LEU A 17 -8.05 11.59 -27.88
CA LEU A 17 -6.60 11.68 -27.97
C LEU A 17 -6.20 11.76 -29.44
N GLU A 18 -5.35 12.73 -29.78
CA GLU A 18 -4.70 12.77 -31.08
C GLU A 18 -3.62 11.68 -31.09
N VAL A 19 -3.78 10.73 -32.00
CA VAL A 19 -2.90 9.57 -32.14
C VAL A 19 -2.26 9.62 -33.52
N SER A 20 -0.95 9.47 -33.55
CA SER A 20 -0.18 9.31 -34.78
C SER A 20 0.17 7.83 -34.97
N GLU A 21 -0.08 7.33 -36.17
CA GLU A 21 0.32 5.98 -36.56
C GLU A 21 1.83 5.96 -36.82
N THR A 22 2.52 4.97 -36.25
CA THR A 22 3.95 4.80 -36.52
C THR A 22 4.13 4.13 -37.87
N GLU A 23 5.13 4.58 -38.63
CA GLU A 23 5.59 3.87 -39.84
C GLU A 23 6.24 2.51 -39.49
N MET A 24 6.69 2.33 -38.25
CA MET A 24 7.26 1.07 -37.78
C MET A 24 6.20 -0.04 -37.67
N LEU A 25 6.36 -1.06 -38.51
CA LEU A 25 5.57 -2.29 -38.50
C LEU A 25 6.33 -3.39 -37.77
N GLY A 26 5.78 -3.86 -36.65
CA GLY A 26 6.21 -5.10 -36.03
C GLY A 26 5.53 -6.31 -36.67
N HIS A 27 6.06 -7.52 -36.43
CA HIS A 27 5.33 -8.75 -36.73
C HIS A 27 5.24 -9.61 -35.47
N TYR A 28 4.03 -9.91 -35.01
CA TYR A 28 3.81 -10.85 -33.90
C TYR A 28 3.19 -12.13 -34.44
N ARG A 29 3.94 -13.24 -34.35
CA ARG A 29 3.53 -14.57 -34.84
C ARG A 29 3.06 -14.56 -36.30
N GLY A 30 3.78 -13.82 -37.14
CA GLY A 30 3.51 -13.71 -38.58
C GLY A 30 2.37 -12.76 -38.95
N ARG A 31 1.76 -12.05 -37.99
CA ARG A 31 0.78 -10.99 -38.26
C ARG A 31 1.41 -9.61 -38.10
N PRO A 32 1.12 -8.65 -38.99
CA PRO A 32 1.58 -7.28 -38.82
C PRO A 32 0.97 -6.68 -37.54
N LEU A 33 1.81 -6.00 -36.76
CA LEU A 33 1.47 -5.30 -35.54
C LEU A 33 1.79 -3.83 -35.75
N HIS A 34 0.76 -2.98 -35.64
CA HIS A 34 0.90 -1.54 -35.70
C HIS A 34 1.12 -1.01 -34.28
N PHE A 35 2.08 -0.10 -34.13
CA PHE A 35 2.25 0.69 -32.92
C PHE A 35 1.64 2.06 -33.15
N SER A 36 0.85 2.53 -32.19
CA SER A 36 0.25 3.86 -32.21
C SER A 36 0.73 4.62 -30.99
N TYR A 37 1.12 5.88 -31.16
CA TYR A 37 1.56 6.74 -30.06
C TYR A 37 0.72 8.01 -30.03
N VAL A 38 0.45 8.49 -28.81
CA VAL A 38 -0.28 9.74 -28.61
C VAL A 38 0.64 10.90 -29.01
N SER A 39 0.15 11.82 -29.83
CA SER A 39 0.97 12.89 -30.42
C SER A 39 1.42 13.93 -29.40
N HIS A 40 0.66 14.13 -28.32
CA HIS A 40 1.05 14.95 -27.18
C HIS A 40 0.96 14.08 -25.92
N VAL A 41 1.95 14.14 -25.04
CA VAL A 41 1.85 13.49 -23.72
C VAL A 41 1.08 14.46 -22.82
N PRO A 42 -0.20 14.21 -22.50
CA PRO A 42 -1.02 15.20 -21.78
C PRO A 42 -0.64 15.31 -20.30
N PHE A 43 0.18 14.38 -19.80
CA PHE A 43 0.61 14.33 -18.41
C PHE A 43 2.14 14.44 -18.35
N PRO A 44 2.69 15.46 -17.64
CA PRO A 44 4.12 15.55 -17.46
C PRO A 44 4.61 14.29 -16.74
N GLN A 45 5.72 13.70 -17.20
CA GLN A 45 6.33 12.60 -16.44
C GLN A 45 6.76 13.11 -15.05
N PRO A 46 6.62 12.30 -14.00
CA PRO A 46 7.12 12.67 -12.69
C PRO A 46 8.65 12.78 -12.73
N GLU A 47 9.16 13.90 -12.18
CA GLU A 47 10.60 14.08 -11.96
C GLU A 47 11.03 13.20 -10.80
N ALA A 48 11.95 12.28 -11.06
CA ALA A 48 12.46 11.35 -10.06
C ALA A 48 13.94 11.05 -10.28
N ASP A 49 14.66 10.97 -9.16
CA ASP A 49 16.03 10.45 -9.12
C ASP A 49 15.97 8.94 -8.92
N LEU A 50 16.44 8.21 -9.92
CA LEU A 50 16.38 6.75 -9.98
C LEU A 50 17.79 6.16 -10.05
N MET A 51 17.94 4.91 -9.64
CA MET A 51 19.20 4.18 -9.70
C MET A 51 19.00 2.81 -10.32
N TYR A 52 19.75 2.51 -11.38
CA TYR A 52 19.74 1.19 -12.02
C TYR A 52 21.17 0.65 -12.08
N ARG A 53 21.40 -0.53 -11.48
CA ARG A 53 22.71 -1.21 -11.42
C ARG A 53 23.85 -0.32 -10.90
N GLY A 54 23.56 0.58 -9.97
CA GLY A 54 24.54 1.50 -9.37
C GLY A 54 24.79 2.78 -10.16
N THR A 55 24.10 3.00 -11.29
CA THR A 55 24.13 4.27 -12.02
C THR A 55 22.88 5.08 -11.72
N SER A 56 23.06 6.31 -11.23
CA SER A 56 21.98 7.26 -10.97
C SER A 56 21.57 8.02 -12.24
N TYR A 57 20.28 8.14 -12.48
CA TYR A 57 19.70 8.91 -13.58
C TYR A 57 18.47 9.68 -13.12
N HIS A 58 18.18 10.81 -13.77
CA HIS A 58 17.05 11.67 -13.49
C HIS A 58 16.07 11.64 -14.66
N THR A 59 14.78 11.51 -14.38
CA THR A 59 13.72 11.64 -15.39
C THR A 59 13.19 13.06 -15.41
N THR A 60 13.17 13.72 -16.56
CA THR A 60 12.62 15.08 -16.70
C THR A 60 11.12 15.03 -16.99
N ARG A 61 10.37 16.12 -16.74
CA ARG A 61 8.92 16.23 -17.09
C ARG A 61 8.58 15.92 -18.54
N GLN A 62 9.54 16.07 -19.43
CA GLN A 62 9.43 15.83 -20.87
C GLN A 62 9.72 14.38 -21.26
N GLY A 63 10.01 13.50 -20.29
CA GLY A 63 10.31 12.08 -20.50
C GLY A 63 11.71 11.77 -21.01
N THR A 64 12.59 12.77 -21.02
CA THR A 64 14.02 12.60 -21.26
C THR A 64 14.71 12.06 -20.00
N VAL A 65 15.80 11.32 -20.23
CA VAL A 65 16.64 10.77 -19.16
C VAL A 65 17.97 11.50 -19.18
N GLU A 66 18.32 12.13 -18.07
CA GLU A 66 19.57 12.84 -17.89
C GLU A 66 20.46 12.10 -16.88
N ALA A 67 21.77 12.05 -17.16
CA ALA A 67 22.74 11.52 -16.22
C ALA A 67 22.92 12.53 -15.08
N VAL A 68 22.71 12.10 -13.84
CA VAL A 68 22.92 12.97 -12.68
C VAL A 68 24.41 13.25 -12.53
N VAL A 69 24.86 14.42 -12.99
CA VAL A 69 26.18 14.94 -12.64
C VAL A 69 26.12 15.31 -11.17
N GLN A 70 26.80 14.54 -10.33
CA GLN A 70 26.85 14.81 -8.90
C GLN A 70 27.56 16.13 -8.62
N VAL A 71 26.79 17.22 -8.54
CA VAL A 71 27.23 18.43 -7.86
C VAL A 71 27.22 18.08 -6.37
N LYS A 72 28.40 18.06 -5.75
CA LYS A 72 28.55 17.87 -4.30
C LYS A 72 27.91 19.05 -3.58
N GLU A 73 26.61 18.99 -3.32
CA GLU A 73 25.96 19.91 -2.39
C GLU A 73 26.32 19.53 -0.95
N ALA A 74 26.67 20.54 -0.17
CA ALA A 74 27.03 20.41 1.23
C ALA A 74 25.83 19.88 2.05
N PRO A 75 26.05 19.11 3.12
CA PRO A 75 24.96 18.56 3.91
C PRO A 75 24.17 19.69 4.59
N GLN A 76 22.97 19.97 4.09
CA GLN A 76 21.98 20.73 4.84
C GLN A 76 21.15 19.72 5.62
N GLU A 77 21.40 19.62 6.92
CA GLU A 77 20.57 18.85 7.84
C GLU A 77 19.15 19.44 7.84
N ALA A 78 18.23 18.78 7.17
CA ALA A 78 16.82 19.17 7.15
C ALA A 78 16.21 18.94 8.54
N GLN A 79 16.06 20.01 9.33
CA GLN A 79 15.39 20.01 10.63
C GLN A 79 13.85 20.01 10.52
N PHE A 80 13.28 19.24 9.59
CA PHE A 80 11.83 19.11 9.49
C PHE A 80 11.39 17.78 10.09
N LYS A 81 10.82 17.80 11.30
CA LYS A 81 10.08 16.67 11.86
C LYS A 81 8.73 16.58 11.11
N PRO A 82 8.49 15.57 10.26
CA PRO A 82 7.25 15.50 9.51
C PRO A 82 6.08 15.21 10.47
N VAL A 83 4.97 15.95 10.33
CA VAL A 83 3.71 15.74 11.07
C VAL A 83 3.20 14.29 10.93
N PHE A 84 3.61 13.57 9.88
CA PHE A 84 3.33 12.14 9.66
C PHE A 84 3.78 11.22 10.81
N ASP A 85 4.84 11.57 11.54
CA ASP A 85 5.30 10.78 12.69
C ASP A 85 4.28 10.79 13.83
N SER A 86 3.54 11.89 13.99
CA SER A 86 2.51 12.02 15.03
C SER A 86 1.30 11.12 14.76
N MET A 87 0.86 11.03 13.49
CA MET A 87 -0.25 10.15 13.09
C MET A 87 0.16 8.67 13.12
N ALA A 88 1.40 8.36 12.74
CA ALA A 88 1.93 7.01 12.85
C ALA A 88 2.05 6.56 14.33
N ALA A 89 2.49 7.45 15.21
CA ALA A 89 2.54 7.21 16.66
C ALA A 89 1.14 7.02 17.25
N ALA A 90 0.17 7.88 16.89
CA ALA A 90 -1.22 7.75 17.35
C ALA A 90 -1.84 6.41 16.92
N ARG A 91 -1.58 5.97 15.68
CA ARG A 91 -2.05 4.66 15.20
C ARG A 91 -1.43 3.49 15.98
N ARG A 92 -0.14 3.57 16.32
CA ARG A 92 0.53 2.53 17.14
C ARG A 92 -0.10 2.45 18.53
N ASN A 93 -0.36 3.59 19.16
CA ASN A 93 -1.00 3.63 20.48
C ASN A 93 -2.40 3.02 20.45
N LEU A 94 -3.22 3.34 19.44
CA LEU A 94 -4.56 2.78 19.30
C LEU A 94 -4.54 1.26 19.11
N LEU A 95 -3.59 0.73 18.33
CA LEU A 95 -3.42 -0.72 18.16
C LEU A 95 -2.99 -1.39 19.46
N GLN A 96 -2.15 -0.74 20.25
CA GLN A 96 -1.72 -1.24 21.55
C GLN A 96 -2.88 -1.27 22.54
N GLU A 97 -3.68 -0.20 22.63
CA GLU A 97 -4.89 -0.17 23.46
C GLU A 97 -5.89 -1.26 23.06
N ALA A 98 -6.08 -1.49 21.76
CA ALA A 98 -6.94 -2.57 21.27
C ALA A 98 -6.42 -3.96 21.66
N ALA A 99 -5.11 -4.18 21.58
CA ALA A 99 -4.48 -5.42 22.01
C ALA A 99 -4.64 -5.65 23.52
N ASP A 100 -4.41 -4.61 24.33
CA ASP A 100 -4.54 -4.68 25.79
C ASP A 100 -5.99 -4.99 26.20
N MET A 101 -6.97 -4.34 25.56
CA MET A 101 -8.39 -4.64 25.78
C MET A 101 -8.75 -6.07 25.39
N HIS A 102 -8.22 -6.57 24.28
CA HIS A 102 -8.46 -7.94 23.84
C HIS A 102 -7.90 -8.95 24.85
N GLN A 103 -6.67 -8.75 25.31
CA GLN A 103 -6.05 -9.58 26.35
C GLN A 103 -6.85 -9.56 27.66
N ALA A 104 -7.29 -8.38 28.10
CA ALA A 104 -8.10 -8.25 29.31
C ALA A 104 -9.45 -9.00 29.19
N ASN A 105 -10.07 -8.97 28.01
CA ASN A 105 -11.32 -9.68 27.77
C ASN A 105 -11.11 -11.21 27.74
N MET A 106 -10.04 -11.69 27.10
CA MET A 106 -9.68 -13.11 27.12
C MET A 106 -9.46 -13.61 28.55
N LYS A 107 -8.72 -12.87 29.37
CA LYS A 107 -8.49 -13.20 30.80
C LYS A 107 -9.80 -13.30 31.59
N ARG A 108 -10.66 -12.28 31.49
CA ARG A 108 -11.98 -12.28 32.17
C ARG A 108 -12.86 -13.45 31.72
N SER A 109 -12.83 -13.78 30.42
CA SER A 109 -13.59 -14.91 29.88
C SER A 109 -13.10 -16.25 30.41
N LEU A 110 -11.77 -16.45 30.48
CA LEU A 110 -11.15 -17.64 31.06
C LEU A 110 -11.45 -17.78 32.55
N GLU A 111 -11.26 -16.72 33.34
CA GLU A 111 -11.59 -16.70 34.78
C GLU A 111 -13.05 -17.08 35.03
N ARG A 112 -13.98 -16.51 34.25
CA ARG A 112 -15.41 -16.85 34.34
C ARG A 112 -15.65 -18.33 34.00
N ARG A 113 -15.02 -18.87 32.95
CA ARG A 113 -15.14 -20.29 32.57
C ARG A 113 -14.58 -21.20 33.67
N MET A 114 -13.48 -20.82 34.31
CA MET A 114 -12.90 -21.55 35.44
C MET A 114 -13.84 -21.55 36.64
N GLN A 115 -14.43 -20.40 37.00
CA GLN A 115 -15.42 -20.32 38.08
C GLN A 115 -16.63 -21.22 37.84
N VAL A 116 -17.14 -21.26 36.60
CA VAL A 116 -18.25 -22.16 36.23
C VAL A 116 -17.83 -23.62 36.31
N ALA A 117 -16.62 -23.97 35.84
CA ALA A 117 -16.10 -25.33 35.93
C ALA A 117 -15.88 -25.78 37.38
N HIS A 118 -15.40 -24.89 38.25
CA HIS A 118 -15.30 -25.11 39.70
C HIS A 118 -16.66 -25.38 40.34
N ALA A 119 -17.67 -24.57 40.01
CA ALA A 119 -19.03 -24.75 40.53
C ALA A 119 -19.67 -26.07 40.07
N ARG A 120 -19.29 -26.57 38.89
CA ARG A 120 -19.77 -27.85 38.34
C ARG A 120 -18.95 -29.06 38.80
N GLY A 121 -17.74 -28.85 39.32
CA GLY A 121 -16.82 -29.93 39.70
C GLY A 121 -16.12 -30.60 38.50
N ASP A 122 -16.07 -29.93 37.35
CA ASP A 122 -15.50 -30.48 36.10
C ASP A 122 -13.97 -30.37 36.08
N ALA A 123 -13.30 -31.35 36.71
CA ALA A 123 -11.84 -31.36 36.86
C ALA A 123 -11.07 -31.43 35.52
N GLN A 124 -11.64 -32.07 34.50
CA GLN A 124 -11.03 -32.13 33.17
C GLN A 124 -11.03 -30.76 32.47
N LEU A 125 -12.14 -30.03 32.57
CA LEU A 125 -12.28 -28.71 31.96
C LEU A 125 -11.37 -27.68 32.66
N LEU A 126 -11.20 -27.79 33.98
CA LEU A 126 -10.27 -26.94 34.73
C LEU A 126 -8.82 -27.10 34.24
N ARG A 127 -8.34 -28.33 34.06
CA ARG A 127 -6.99 -28.58 33.53
C ARG A 127 -6.78 -27.98 32.14
N GLN A 128 -7.77 -28.12 31.25
CA GLN A 128 -7.70 -27.53 29.91
C GLN A 128 -7.65 -25.99 29.96
N LEU A 129 -8.41 -25.37 30.86
CA LEU A 129 -8.40 -23.92 31.05
C LEU A 129 -7.10 -23.40 31.67
N GLU A 130 -6.48 -24.16 32.57
CA GLU A 130 -5.15 -23.87 33.11
C GLU A 130 -4.09 -23.92 32.01
N ASP A 131 -4.14 -24.93 31.14
CA ASP A 131 -3.26 -25.04 29.98
C ASP A 131 -3.46 -23.88 28.99
N GLU A 132 -4.72 -23.50 28.69
CA GLU A 132 -5.05 -22.33 27.86
C GLU A 132 -4.49 -21.03 28.48
N MET A 133 -4.58 -20.88 29.80
CA MET A 133 -4.04 -19.71 30.51
C MET A 133 -2.51 -19.63 30.40
N HIS A 134 -1.82 -20.77 30.50
CA HIS A 134 -0.36 -20.82 30.35
C HIS A 134 0.11 -20.50 28.92
N GLN A 135 -0.72 -20.73 27.90
CA GLN A 135 -0.39 -20.41 26.50
C GLN A 135 -0.67 -18.96 26.11
N CYS A 136 -1.57 -18.27 26.83
CA CYS A 136 -1.94 -16.88 26.56
C CYS A 136 -1.07 -15.84 27.27
N VAL A 137 -0.14 -16.24 28.14
CA VAL A 137 0.87 -15.39 28.80
C VAL A 137 2.17 -15.43 28.02
#